data_AF-A0A1I1ETW4-F1
#
_entry.id   AF-A0A1I1ETW4-F1
#
_cell.length_a   1.000
_cell.length_b   1.000
_cell.length_c   1.000
_cell.angle_alpha   90.00
_cell.angle_beta   90.00
_cell.angle_gamma   90.00
#
_symmetry.space_group_name_H-M   'P 1'
#
loop_
_entity.id
_entity.type
_entity.pdbx_description
1 polymer ?
#
loop_
_entity_poly.entity_id
_entity_poly.type
_entity_poly.pdbx_seq_one_letter_code
_entity_poly.pdbx_strand_id
1 'polypeptide(L)' 'MMEVQDVSNRVAKIEAIKGDYEAAHDMEDELYSDVLEHIAAGGRNGQALVKEALKAKSIKFPRYSA' A
#
# COMPACT_ATOMS: atom_id res chain seq x y z
N MET A 1 -7.68 -10.15 -10.19
CA MET A 1 -8.26 -8.79 -10.17
C MET A 1 -8.09 -8.31 -8.74
N MET A 2 -7.46 -7.15 -8.54
CA MET A 2 -7.26 -6.62 -7.19
C MET A 2 -8.57 -6.09 -6.61
N GLU A 3 -8.84 -6.44 -5.36
CA GLU A 3 -9.99 -5.96 -4.59
C GLU A 3 -9.54 -5.12 -3.38
N VAL A 4 -10.46 -4.34 -2.82
CA VAL A 4 -10.18 -3.48 -1.66
C VAL A 4 -9.68 -4.29 -0.46
N GLN A 5 -10.17 -5.52 -0.29
CA GLN A 5 -9.72 -6.40 0.79
C GLN A 5 -8.23 -6.76 0.65
N ASP A 6 -7.73 -6.94 -0.57
CA ASP A 6 -6.31 -7.24 -0.82
C ASP A 6 -5.43 -6.07 -0.36
N VAL A 7 -5.83 -4.85 -0.72
CA VAL A 7 -5.16 -3.62 -0.30
C VAL A 7 -5.21 -3.46 1.22
N SER A 8 -6.37 -3.68 1.84
CA SER A 8 -6.55 -3.58 3.28
C SER A 8 -5.66 -4.58 4.03
N ASN A 9 -5.56 -5.82 3.54
CA ASN A 9 -4.68 -6.84 4.09
C ASN A 9 -3.20 -6.43 3.99
N ARG A 10 -2.78 -5.77 2.90
CA ARG A 10 -1.41 -5.27 2.74
C ARG A 10 -1.11 -4.12 3.69
N VAL A 11 -2.03 -3.17 3.85
CA VAL A 11 -1.90 -2.10 4.85
C VAL A 11 -1.74 -2.67 6.26
N ALA A 12 -2.54 -3.68 6.61
CA ALA A 12 -2.43 -4.36 7.90
C ALA A 12 -1.08 -5.07 8.09
N LYS A 13 -0.52 -5.66 7.02
CA LYS A 13 0.82 -6.27 7.05
C LYS A 13 1.90 -5.22 7.29
N ILE A 14 1.87 -4.09 6.58
CA ILE A 14 2.83 -2.98 6.78
C ILE A 14 2.80 -2.49 8.23
N GLU A 15 1.60 -2.32 8.80
CA GLU A 15 1.44 -1.92 10.21
C GLU A 15 2.04 -2.96 11.17
N ALA A 16 1.86 -4.26 10.89
CA ALA A 16 2.41 -5.34 11.70
C ALA A 16 3.94 -5.42 11.65
N ILE A 17 4.56 -5.05 10.53
CA ILE A 17 6.02 -5.12 10.35
C ILE A 17 6.74 -3.79 10.56
N LYS A 18 6.05 -2.71 10.94
CA LYS A 18 6.59 -1.34 11.06
C LYS A 18 7.85 -1.17 11.94
N GLY A 19 8.19 -2.16 12.76
CA GLY A 19 9.46 -2.19 13.52
C GLY A 19 10.68 -2.50 12.66
N ASP A 20 10.49 -3.21 11.55
CA ASP A 20 11.43 -3.35 10.45
C ASP A 20 11.08 -2.29 9.39
N TYR A 21 11.67 -1.11 9.56
CA TYR A 21 11.29 0.07 8.78
C TYR A 21 11.73 -0.01 7.31
N GLU A 22 12.80 -0.74 7.00
CA GLU A 22 13.24 -0.99 5.62
C GLU A 22 12.20 -1.86 4.92
N ALA A 23 11.83 -2.99 5.52
CA ALA A 23 10.79 -3.86 4.97
C ALA A 23 9.41 -3.17 4.90
N ALA A 24 9.04 -2.37 5.90
CA ALA A 24 7.79 -1.62 5.90
C ALA A 24 7.76 -0.57 4.78
N HIS A 25 8.89 0.06 4.47
CA HIS A 25 9.01 1.00 3.38
C HIS A 25 8.89 0.31 2.02
N ASP A 26 9.63 -0.78 1.79
CA ASP A 26 9.56 -1.55 0.54
C ASP A 26 8.14 -2.03 0.27
N MET A 27 7.45 -2.56 1.29
CA MET A 27 6.06 -3.00 1.16
C MET A 27 5.06 -1.86 0.89
N GLU A 28 5.31 -0.65 1.40
CA GLU A 28 4.52 0.55 1.11
C GLU A 28 4.68 0.96 -0.38
N ASP A 29 5.91 0.93 -0.88
CA ASP A 29 6.23 1.25 -2.29
C ASP A 29 5.67 0.20 -3.26
N GLU A 30 5.80 -1.09 -2.95
CA GLU A 30 5.16 -2.17 -3.71
C GLU A 30 3.64 -2.01 -3.74
N LEU A 31 3.03 -1.65 -2.59
CA LEU A 31 1.59 -1.44 -2.52
C LEU A 31 1.12 -0.34 -3.46
N TYR A 32 1.82 0.78 -3.50
CA TYR A 32 1.47 1.87 -4.40
C TYR A 32 1.70 1.51 -5.86
N SER A 33 2.80 0.83 -6.16
CA SER A 33 3.14 0.41 -7.52
C SER A 33 2.07 -0.52 -8.09
N ASP A 34 1.67 -1.55 -7.34
CA ASP A 34 0.66 -2.52 -7.80
C ASP A 34 -0.72 -1.89 -7.99
N VAL A 35 -1.11 -0.94 -7.12
CA VAL A 35 -2.38 -0.22 -7.27
C VAL A 35 -2.36 0.65 -8.54
N LEU A 36 -1.24 1.31 -8.83
CA LEU A 36 -1.08 2.11 -10.04
C LEU A 36 -1.08 1.23 -11.30
N GLU A 37 -0.38 0.09 -11.28
CA GLU A 37 -0.38 -0.88 -12.38
C GLU A 37 -1.77 -1.45 -12.66
N HIS A 38 -2.52 -1.83 -11.62
CA HIS A 38 -3.90 -2.29 -11.77
C HIS A 38 -4.79 -1.22 -12.40
N ILE A 39 -4.63 0.05 -12.02
CA ILE A 39 -5.37 1.17 -12.63
C ILE A 39 -4.97 1.37 -14.08
N ALA A 40 -3.67 1.36 -14.38
CA ALA A 40 -3.14 1.53 -15.73
C ALA A 40 -3.62 0.42 -16.68
N ALA A 41 -3.80 -0.80 -16.16
CA ALA A 41 -4.36 -1.94 -16.88
C ALA A 41 -5.89 -1.87 -17.10
N GLY A 42 -6.57 -0.79 -16.70
CA GLY A 42 -8.02 -0.64 -16.81
C GLY A 42 -8.79 -1.41 -15.73
N GLY A 43 -8.13 -1.71 -14.60
CA GLY A 43 -8.73 -2.37 -13.45
C GLY A 43 -9.88 -1.55 -12.87
N ARG A 44 -10.94 -2.26 -12.45
CA ARG A 44 -12.10 -1.63 -11.80
C ARG A 44 -11.76 -1.16 -10.39
N ASN A 45 -12.62 -0.32 -9.83
CA ASN A 45 -12.55 0.15 -8.44
C ASN A 45 -11.30 0.96 -8.07
N GLY A 46 -10.58 1.53 -9.05
CA GLY A 46 -9.33 2.27 -8.82
C GLY A 46 -9.40 3.32 -7.70
N GLN A 47 -10.47 4.11 -7.64
CA GLN A 47 -10.64 5.10 -6.57
C GLN A 47 -10.72 4.47 -5.17
N ALA A 48 -11.43 3.35 -5.03
CA ALA A 48 -11.55 2.64 -3.76
C ALA A 48 -10.22 2.00 -3.34
N LEU A 49 -9.49 1.41 -4.28
CA LEU A 49 -8.16 0.84 -4.06
C LEU A 49 -7.16 1.90 -3.61
N VAL A 50 -7.12 3.06 -4.29
CA VAL A 50 -6.24 4.18 -3.92
C VAL A 50 -6.59 4.70 -2.53
N LYS A 51 -7.88 4.90 -2.23
CA LYS A 51 -8.31 5.38 -0.91
C LYS A 51 -7.87 4.44 0.21
N GLU A 52 -7.95 3.13 -0.02
CA GLU A 52 -7.49 2.13 0.95
C GLU A 52 -5.97 2.13 1.09
N ALA A 53 -5.23 2.17 -0.02
CA ALA A 53 -3.76 2.15 -0.01
C ALA A 53 -3.18 3.38 0.70
N LEU A 54 -3.78 4.56 0.52
CA LEU A 54 -3.35 5.80 1.19
C LEU A 54 -3.42 5.74 2.72
N LYS A 55 -4.13 4.77 3.31
CA LYS A 55 -4.09 4.53 4.76
C LYS A 55 -2.68 4.17 5.26
N ALA A 56 -1.83 3.57 4.42
CA ALA A 56 -0.45 3.24 4.79
C ALA A 56 0.37 4.49 5.21
N LYS A 57 0.07 5.67 4.64
CA LYS A 57 0.71 6.95 5.03
C LYS A 57 0.46 7.34 6.49
N SER A 58 -0.57 6.79 7.13
CA SER A 58 -0.86 7.05 8.54
C SER A 58 -0.03 6.18 9.49
N ILE A 59 0.59 5.11 8.99
CA ILE A 59 1.46 4.21 9.74
C ILE A 59 2.73 4.98 10.12
N LYS A 60 3.10 4.91 11.40
CA LYS A 60 4.26 5.59 11.96
C LYS A 60 5.48 4.65 11.99
N PHE A 61 6.39 4.86 11.04
CA PHE A 61 7.74 4.30 11.01
C PHE A 61 8.69 5.31 10.37
N PRO A 62 10.02 5.24 10.64
CA PRO A 62 11.01 6.04 9.94
C PRO A 62 10.92 5.81 8.44
N ARG A 63 10.67 6.87 7.67
CA ARG A 63 10.73 6.83 6.21
C ARG A 63 12.05 7.43 5.78
N TYR A 64 12.69 6.87 4.76
CA TYR A 64 13.82 7.52 4.13
C TYR A 64 13.32 8.81 3.49
N SER A 65 13.62 9.94 4.14
CA SER A 65 13.52 11.24 3.50
C SER A 65 14.69 11.33 2.52
N ALA A 66 14.41 11.28 1.22
CA ALA A 66 15.34 11.78 0.22
C ALA A 66 15.59 13.29 0.42
#